data_AF-A0AAV0NPS8-F1
#
_entry.id   AF-A0AAV0NPS8-F1
#
_cell.length_a   1.000
_cell.length_b   1.000
_cell.length_c   1.000
_cell.angle_alpha   90.00
_cell.angle_beta   90.00
_cell.angle_gamma   90.00
#
_symmetry.space_group_name_H-M   'P 1'
#
loop_
_entity.id
_entity.type
_entity.pdbx_description
1 polymer ?
#
loop_
_entity_poly.entity_id
_entity_poly.type
_entity_poly.pdbx_seq_one_letter_code
_entity_poly.pdbx_strand_id
1 'polypeptide(L)'
;VAFWFDYYTFVVRSSLWPCWNRLDYPGVGPEHSFLKEKGRAEYYCVTDEEALEAFKRVSRLEGIIPALETSHALAYIEKLCPTLPDKTKVVLNCSGRGDKDVQTAIKYLKV
;
A
#
# COMPACT_ATOMS: atom_id res chain seq x y z
N VAL A 1 -9.34 -12.36 12.25
CA VAL A 1 -10.22 -13.01 11.26
C VAL A 1 -9.77 -12.52 9.91
N ALA A 2 -9.09 -13.35 9.13
CA ALA A 2 -8.55 -12.99 7.82
C ALA A 2 -9.60 -13.34 6.76
N PHE A 3 -10.25 -12.33 6.19
CA PHE A 3 -11.11 -12.50 5.04
C PHE A 3 -10.32 -12.16 3.77
N TRP A 4 -10.28 -13.14 2.88
CA TRP A 4 -9.74 -13.14 1.54
C TRP A 4 -10.45 -12.06 0.70
N PHE A 5 -9.80 -10.96 0.34
CA PHE A 5 -10.20 -10.07 -0.76
C PHE A 5 -8.99 -9.24 -1.24
N ASP A 6 -8.69 -9.35 -2.53
CA ASP A 6 -7.52 -8.83 -3.26
C ASP A 6 -7.39 -7.28 -3.33
N TYR A 7 -7.88 -6.49 -2.35
CA TYR A 7 -7.98 -5.03 -2.50
C TYR A 7 -7.65 -4.18 -1.27
N TYR A 8 -7.09 -4.72 -0.18
CA TYR A 8 -6.89 -3.92 1.03
C TYR A 8 -5.48 -4.03 1.61
N THR A 9 -4.65 -3.15 1.09
CA THR A 9 -3.64 -2.44 1.88
C THR A 9 -4.36 -1.25 2.54
N PHE A 10 -4.39 -1.17 3.86
CA PHE A 10 -5.12 -0.12 4.59
C PHE A 10 -4.41 1.24 4.52
N VAL A 11 -4.70 2.00 3.46
CA VAL A 11 -4.31 3.41 3.22
C VAL A 11 -5.38 4.00 2.25
N VAL A 12 -6.40 4.75 2.74
CA VAL A 12 -7.25 5.62 1.87
C VAL A 12 -7.55 7.02 2.46
N ARG A 13 -7.06 8.07 1.78
CA ARG A 13 -7.70 9.40 1.67
C ARG A 13 -7.57 9.96 0.25
N SER A 14 -8.57 9.65 -0.59
CA SER A 14 -8.77 10.28 -1.90
C SER A 14 -8.75 11.81 -1.83
N SER A 15 -7.87 12.41 -2.63
CA SER A 15 -8.02 13.76 -3.17
C SER A 15 -7.45 13.74 -4.59
N LEU A 16 -8.34 13.74 -5.57
CA LEU A 16 -8.14 14.01 -7.00
C LEU A 16 -6.68 14.01 -7.53
N TRP A 17 -6.39 13.07 -8.45
CA TRP A 17 -5.23 12.95 -9.37
C TRP A 17 -3.91 12.32 -8.86
N PRO A 18 -3.11 11.81 -9.83
CA PRO A 18 -3.11 10.43 -10.28
C PRO A 18 -2.46 9.51 -9.22
N CYS A 19 -3.18 8.52 -8.73
CA CYS A 19 -2.57 7.38 -8.03
C CYS A 19 -2.68 6.17 -8.94
N TRP A 20 -1.67 5.32 -9.01
CA TRP A 20 -1.58 4.30 -10.06
C TRP A 20 -2.83 3.42 -10.27
N ASN A 21 -3.02 3.09 -11.56
CA ASN A 21 -4.10 2.42 -12.33
C ASN A 21 -4.87 1.23 -11.70
N ARG A 22 -4.62 0.85 -10.44
CA ARG A 22 -5.28 -0.25 -9.74
C ARG A 22 -5.90 0.13 -8.39
N LEU A 23 -5.62 1.33 -7.87
CA LEU A 23 -6.36 1.95 -6.76
C LEU A 23 -7.29 3.09 -7.23
N ASP A 24 -7.47 3.23 -8.54
CA ASP A 24 -8.38 4.22 -9.18
C ASP A 24 -9.88 3.83 -9.04
N TYR A 25 -10.29 3.46 -7.83
CA TYR A 25 -11.69 3.28 -7.49
C TYR A 25 -12.11 4.40 -6.52
N PRO A 26 -13.05 5.31 -6.92
CA PRO A 26 -13.43 6.44 -6.09
C PRO A 26 -14.25 6.05 -4.86
N GLY A 27 -14.75 4.80 -4.83
CA GLY A 27 -15.52 4.27 -3.73
C GLY A 27 -14.69 3.52 -2.70
N VAL A 28 -15.31 3.18 -1.58
CA VAL A 28 -14.77 2.29 -0.57
C VAL A 28 -15.89 1.35 -0.12
N GLY A 29 -15.59 0.10 0.19
CA GLY A 29 -16.61 -0.87 0.59
C GLY A 29 -17.41 -0.38 1.82
N PRO A 30 -18.73 -0.65 1.90
CA PRO A 30 -19.57 -0.17 3.00
C PRO A 30 -19.09 -0.66 4.38
N GLU A 31 -18.50 -1.86 4.44
CA GLU A 31 -17.90 -2.40 5.66
C GLU A 31 -16.70 -1.56 6.14
N HIS A 32 -15.86 -1.09 5.22
CA HIS A 32 -14.72 -0.23 5.53
C HIS A 32 -15.16 1.15 6.02
N SER A 33 -16.19 1.74 5.40
CA SER A 33 -16.82 2.98 5.87
C SER A 33 -17.36 2.82 7.29
N PHE A 34 -18.05 1.72 7.56
CA PHE A 34 -18.58 1.42 8.89
C PHE A 34 -17.44 1.23 9.93
N LEU A 35 -16.39 0.50 9.60
CA LEU A 35 -15.24 0.30 10.49
C LEU A 35 -14.50 1.61 10.79
N LYS A 36 -14.42 2.52 9.80
CA LYS A 36 -13.87 3.87 9.98
C LYS A 36 -14.72 4.68 10.96
N GLU A 37 -16.04 4.70 10.76
CA GLU A 37 -16.97 5.45 11.60
C GLU A 37 -16.96 4.94 13.04
N LYS A 38 -16.79 3.62 13.24
CA LYS A 38 -16.64 3.02 14.57
C LYS A 38 -15.24 3.17 15.18
N GLY A 39 -14.30 3.82 14.50
CA GLY A 39 -12.92 4.01 14.99
C GLY A 39 -12.12 2.70 15.09
N ARG A 40 -12.53 1.65 14.37
CA ARG A 40 -11.86 0.34 14.38
C ARG A 40 -10.79 0.19 13.31
N ALA A 41 -10.79 1.06 12.31
CA ALA A 41 -9.81 1.07 11.23
C ALA A 41 -9.44 2.51 10.89
N GLU A 42 -8.14 2.72 10.66
CA GLU A 42 -7.58 4.00 10.24
C GLU A 42 -7.13 3.90 8.79
N TYR A 43 -7.24 5.01 8.06
CA TYR A 43 -7.00 5.07 6.63
C TYR A 43 -6.11 6.26 6.31
N TYR A 44 -4.98 5.98 5.67
CA TYR A 44 -3.92 6.94 5.40
C TYR A 44 -3.80 7.23 3.90
N CYS A 45 -2.88 8.11 3.49
CA CYS A 45 -2.52 8.26 2.09
C CYS A 45 -1.03 8.20 1.88
N VAL A 46 -0.66 7.68 0.71
CA VAL A 46 0.71 7.55 0.24
C VAL A 46 0.72 8.00 -1.21
N THR A 47 1.78 8.72 -1.57
CA THR A 47 1.98 9.20 -2.95
C THR A 47 2.61 8.11 -3.82
N ASP A 48 2.41 8.22 -5.13
CA ASP A 48 2.97 7.26 -6.09
C ASP A 48 4.51 7.22 -6.02
N GLU A 49 5.15 8.36 -5.78
CA GLU A 49 6.60 8.44 -5.63
C GLU A 49 7.09 7.65 -4.41
N GLU A 50 6.38 7.76 -3.29
CA GLU A 50 6.69 7.00 -2.08
C GLU A 50 6.49 5.50 -2.29
N ALA A 51 5.42 5.11 -2.99
CA ALA A 51 5.17 3.72 -3.35
C ALA A 51 6.27 3.15 -4.26
N LEU A 52 6.76 3.93 -5.24
CA LEU A 52 7.85 3.53 -6.13
C LEU A 52 9.19 3.36 -5.39
N GLU A 53 9.50 4.25 -4.46
CA GLU A 53 10.71 4.11 -3.64
C GLU A 53 10.63 2.90 -2.71
N ALA A 54 9.46 2.62 -2.13
CA ALA A 54 9.22 1.41 -1.34
C ALA A 54 9.35 0.13 -2.19
N PHE A 55 8.77 0.11 -3.39
CA PHE A 55 8.90 -0.98 -4.36
C PHE A 55 10.38 -1.31 -4.64
N LYS A 56 11.16 -0.28 -4.96
CA LYS A 56 12.60 -0.40 -5.26
C LYS A 56 13.38 -0.90 -4.05
N ARG A 57 13.06 -0.41 -2.85
CA ARG A 57 13.74 -0.80 -1.62
C ARG A 57 13.49 -2.26 -1.26
N VAL A 58 12.24 -2.70 -1.24
CA VAL A 58 11.89 -4.10 -0.92
C VAL A 58 12.48 -5.05 -1.96
N SER A 59 12.46 -4.67 -3.24
CA SER A 59 13.10 -5.46 -4.30
C SER A 59 14.60 -5.62 -4.09
N ARG A 60 15.28 -4.61 -3.52
CA ARG A 60 16.74 -4.64 -3.27
C ARG A 60 17.10 -5.34 -1.96
N LEU A 61 16.30 -5.17 -0.91
CA LEU A 61 16.61 -5.71 0.42
C LEU A 61 16.17 -7.17 0.56
N GLU A 62 14.93 -7.47 0.15
CA GLU A 62 14.30 -8.77 0.39
C GLU A 62 14.25 -9.65 -0.88
N GLY A 63 14.58 -9.09 -2.04
CA GLY A 63 14.47 -9.79 -3.33
C GLY A 63 13.02 -10.09 -3.76
N ILE A 64 12.05 -9.48 -3.09
CA ILE A 64 10.62 -9.60 -3.39
C ILE A 64 10.23 -8.45 -4.31
N ILE A 65 9.55 -8.76 -5.41
CA ILE A 65 8.99 -7.75 -6.33
C ILE A 65 7.50 -7.59 -5.99
N PRO A 66 7.12 -6.63 -5.12
CA PRO A 66 5.72 -6.44 -4.73
C PRO A 66 4.89 -5.85 -5.86
N ALA A 67 3.58 -6.08 -5.85
CA ALA A 67 2.67 -5.29 -6.67
C ALA A 67 2.74 -3.79 -6.28
N LEU A 68 2.41 -2.88 -7.20
CA LEU A 68 2.46 -1.44 -6.92
C LEU A 68 1.45 -1.06 -5.80
N GLU A 69 0.32 -1.75 -5.71
CA GLU A 69 -0.68 -1.58 -4.64
C GLU A 69 -0.16 -2.08 -3.29
N THR A 70 0.61 -3.17 -3.29
CA THR A 70 1.32 -3.63 -2.07
C THR A 70 2.41 -2.63 -1.68
N SER A 71 3.03 -1.95 -2.65
CA SER A 71 4.09 -0.96 -2.39
C SER A 71 3.60 0.29 -1.66
N HIS A 72 2.33 0.67 -1.85
CA HIS A 72 1.69 1.73 -1.05
C HIS A 72 1.65 1.37 0.45
N ALA A 73 1.45 0.09 0.76
CA ALA A 73 1.44 -0.41 2.13
C ALA A 73 2.81 -0.28 2.77
N LEU A 74 3.82 -0.72 2.03
CA LEU A 74 5.21 -0.73 2.45
C LEU A 74 5.70 0.69 2.73
N ALA A 75 5.40 1.62 1.83
CA ALA A 75 5.70 3.03 2.01
C ALA A 75 5.05 3.63 3.26
N TYR A 76 3.81 3.24 3.58
CA TYR A 76 3.15 3.71 4.81
C TYR A 76 3.78 3.09 6.08
N ILE A 77 4.10 1.80 6.05
CA ILE A 77 4.72 1.11 7.19
C ILE A 77 6.04 1.77 7.58
N GLU A 78 6.83 2.26 6.61
CA GLU A 78 8.07 2.99 6.91
C GLU A 78 7.83 4.28 7.71
N LYS A 79 6.69 4.93 7.52
CA LYS A 79 6.28 6.11 8.31
C LYS A 79 5.69 5.71 9.65
N LEU A 80 4.97 4.58 9.71
CA LEU A 80 4.29 4.10 10.92
C LEU A 80 5.27 3.48 11.92
N CYS A 81 6.19 2.63 11.46
CA CYS A 81 7.10 1.87 12.33
C CYS A 81 7.88 2.73 13.33
N PRO A 82 8.44 3.91 12.97
CA PRO A 82 9.12 4.79 13.92
C PRO A 82 8.21 5.33 15.04
N THR A 83 6.89 5.33 14.85
CA THR A 83 5.92 5.81 15.86
C THR A 83 5.44 4.71 16.80
N LEU A 84 5.72 3.44 16.46
CA LEU A 84 5.31 2.30 17.26
C LEU A 84 6.33 2.01 18.37
N PRO A 85 5.89 1.45 19.52
CA PRO A 85 6.81 0.99 20.55
C PRO A 85 7.79 -0.06 20.02
N ASP A 86 8.99 -0.09 20.57
CA ASP A 86 10.00 -1.09 20.25
C ASP A 86 9.42 -2.52 20.36
N LYS A 87 9.79 -3.38 19.38
CA LYS A 87 9.35 -4.78 19.25
C LYS A 87 7.86 -4.99 18.91
N THR A 88 7.15 -3.94 18.48
CA THR A 88 5.80 -4.11 17.91
C THR A 88 5.87 -4.99 16.66
N LYS A 89 5.01 -6.02 16.61
CA LYS A 89 4.89 -6.90 15.44
C LYS A 89 3.86 -6.33 14.48
N VAL A 90 4.28 -6.04 13.25
CA VAL A 90 3.41 -5.54 12.18
C VAL A 90 3.16 -6.67 11.20
N VAL A 91 1.88 -6.89 10.86
CA VAL A 91 1.48 -7.85 9.82
C VAL A 91 1.04 -7.04 8.61
N LEU A 92 1.66 -7.30 7.47
CA LEU A 92 1.34 -6.67 6.21
C LEU A 92 0.64 -7.66 5.28
N ASN A 93 -0.41 -7.19 4.61
CA ASN A 93 -1.05 -7.94 3.53
C ASN A 93 -0.33 -7.67 2.21
N CYS A 94 0.28 -8.69 1.63
CA CYS A 94 0.87 -8.63 0.29
C CYS A 94 -0.17 -9.10 -0.73
N SER A 95 -0.96 -8.15 -1.24
CA SER A 95 -2.07 -8.44 -2.14
C SER A 95 -1.66 -9.10 -3.46
N GLY A 96 -0.42 -8.90 -3.92
CA GLY A 96 0.02 -9.50 -5.17
C GLY A 96 1.51 -9.37 -5.47
N ARG A 97 1.91 -10.07 -6.53
CA ARG A 97 3.26 -10.05 -7.11
C ARG A 97 3.35 -9.03 -8.23
N GLY A 98 4.48 -8.33 -8.32
CA GLY A 98 4.69 -7.23 -9.26
C GLY A 98 5.06 -7.63 -10.68
N ASP A 99 5.03 -8.91 -11.07
CA ASP A 99 5.44 -9.39 -12.40
C ASP A 99 4.82 -8.59 -13.56
N LYS A 100 3.54 -8.20 -13.42
CA LYS A 100 2.80 -7.44 -14.44
C LYS A 100 3.12 -5.94 -14.42
N ASP A 101 3.61 -5.45 -13.29
CA ASP A 101 3.82 -4.02 -13.05
C ASP A 101 5.28 -3.61 -13.25
N VAL A 102 6.22 -4.56 -13.40
CA VAL A 102 7.65 -4.28 -13.65
C VAL A 102 7.88 -3.34 -14.82
N GLN A 103 7.25 -3.60 -15.97
CA GLN A 103 7.42 -2.76 -17.17
C GLN A 103 7.01 -1.32 -16.92
N THR A 104 5.97 -1.16 -16.12
CA THR A 104 5.43 0.14 -15.82
C THR A 104 6.29 0.79 -14.73
N ALA A 105 6.70 0.10 -13.67
CA ALA A 105 7.63 0.60 -12.67
C ALA A 105 8.94 1.11 -13.30
N ILE A 106 9.50 0.39 -14.28
CA ILE A 106 10.72 0.80 -15.00
C ILE A 106 10.55 2.15 -15.72
N LYS A 107 9.37 2.48 -16.25
CA LYS A 107 9.14 3.77 -16.93
C LYS A 107 9.24 4.97 -15.98
N TYR A 108 8.90 4.76 -14.70
CA TYR A 108 8.85 5.82 -13.70
C TYR A 108 10.08 5.83 -12.79
N LEU A 109 10.76 4.69 -12.67
CA LEU A 109 12.06 4.57 -12.04
C LEU A 109 13.13 5.14 -12.99
N LYS A 110 13.54 6.40 -12.75
CA LYS A 110 14.77 6.94 -13.33
C LYS A 110 15.95 6.18 -12.70
N VAL A 111 16.52 5.24 -13.46
CA VAL A 111 17.75 4.52 -13.09
C VAL A 111 18.95 5.44 -13.25
#